data_AF-A0A527ZH72-F1
#
_entry.id   AF-A0A527ZH72-F1
#
_cell.length_a   1.000
_cell.length_b   1.000
_cell.length_c   1.000
_cell.angle_alpha   90.00
_cell.angle_beta   90.00
_cell.angle_gamma   90.00
#
_symmetry.space_group_name_H-M   'P 1'
#
loop_
_entity.id
_entity.type
_entity.pdbx_description
1 polymer ?
#
loop_
_entity_poly.entity_id
_entity_poly.type
_entity_poly.pdbx_seq_one_letter_code
_entity_poly.pdbx_strand_id
1 'polypeptide(L)'
;QDERERYARLGLKRAEDALRLHPESSDPAQMGAIALAALGERDRAKEWIARALAIDPDDNNTRYNAACAYSLLGEFDRAIALLETWIQQVGSDAKQWFKNDADLDPIREHPRYATLLKLID
;
A
#
# COMPACT_ATOMS: atom_id res chain seq x y z
N GLN A 1 -17.94 -1.56 -11.31
CA GLN A 1 -16.70 -2.31 -11.56
C GLN A 1 -15.81 -1.55 -12.54
N ASP A 2 -16.35 -1.08 -13.66
CA ASP A 2 -15.62 -0.38 -14.73
C ASP A 2 -14.87 0.89 -14.31
N GLU A 3 -15.40 1.70 -13.39
CA GLU A 3 -14.73 2.95 -12.98
C GLU A 3 -13.47 2.71 -12.15
N ARG A 4 -13.51 1.79 -11.17
CA ARG A 4 -12.35 1.46 -10.33
C ARG A 4 -11.20 0.92 -11.17
N GLU A 5 -11.51 0.01 -12.09
CA GLU A 5 -10.55 -0.55 -13.03
C GLU A 5 -9.98 0.51 -13.97
N ARG A 6 -10.84 1.41 -14.49
CA ARG A 6 -10.40 2.55 -15.31
C ARG A 6 -9.45 3.47 -14.55
N TYR A 7 -9.76 3.83 -13.30
CA TYR A 7 -8.90 4.68 -12.49
C TYR A 7 -7.59 3.97 -12.12
N ALA A 8 -7.63 2.68 -11.82
CA ALA A 8 -6.42 1.89 -11.57
C ALA A 8 -5.52 1.85 -12.82
N ARG A 9 -6.08 1.63 -14.02
CA ARG A 9 -5.30 1.71 -15.28
C ARG A 9 -4.69 3.08 -15.52
N LEU A 10 -5.43 4.16 -15.27
CA LEU A 10 -4.92 5.53 -15.41
C LEU A 10 -3.82 5.81 -14.39
N GLY A 11 -4.00 5.37 -13.15
CA GLY A 11 -3.01 5.47 -12.08
C GLY A 11 -1.72 4.72 -12.43
N LEU A 12 -1.84 3.48 -12.91
CA LEU A 12 -0.71 2.69 -13.37
C LEU A 12 0.06 3.39 -14.50
N LYS A 13 -0.64 3.90 -15.52
CA LYS A 13 0.01 4.62 -16.62
C LYS A 13 0.81 5.83 -16.12
N ARG A 14 0.24 6.62 -15.21
CA ARG A 14 0.93 7.79 -14.62
C ARG A 14 2.13 7.36 -13.78
N ALA A 15 2.00 6.29 -13.03
CA ALA A 15 3.08 5.72 -12.25
C ALA A 15 4.22 5.21 -13.14
N GLU A 16 3.92 4.52 -14.24
CA GLU A 16 4.92 4.08 -15.24
C GLU A 16 5.65 5.27 -15.87
N ASP A 17 4.93 6.30 -16.30
CA ASP A 17 5.51 7.52 -16.86
C ASP A 17 6.41 8.24 -15.84
N ALA A 18 5.96 8.38 -14.59
CA ALA A 18 6.73 9.02 -13.54
C ALA A 18 7.96 8.19 -13.13
N LEU A 19 7.85 6.87 -13.06
CA LEU A 19 8.97 5.97 -12.75
C LEU A 19 10.04 5.99 -13.84
N ARG A 20 9.66 6.21 -15.10
CA ARG A 20 10.60 6.39 -16.21
C ARG A 20 11.38 7.71 -16.09
N LEU A 21 10.75 8.76 -15.56
CA LEU A 21 11.37 10.07 -15.38
C LEU A 21 12.19 10.17 -14.08
N HIS A 22 11.75 9.46 -13.05
CA HIS A 22 12.32 9.48 -11.69
C HIS A 22 12.48 8.05 -11.15
N PRO A 23 13.37 7.23 -11.75
CA PRO A 23 13.56 5.83 -11.36
C PRO A 23 14.09 5.64 -9.93
N GLU A 24 14.69 6.68 -9.36
CA GLU A 24 15.23 6.77 -8.00
C GLU A 24 14.19 7.13 -6.94
N SER A 25 12.97 7.52 -7.34
CA SER A 25 11.90 7.85 -6.41
C SER A 25 11.05 6.61 -6.11
N SER A 26 10.73 6.39 -4.82
CA SER A 26 9.83 5.32 -4.40
C SER A 26 8.38 5.66 -4.74
N ASP A 27 8.01 6.94 -4.82
CA ASP A 27 6.64 7.43 -5.01
C ASP A 27 5.92 6.82 -6.22
N PRO A 28 6.49 6.82 -7.44
CA PRO A 28 5.84 6.19 -8.58
C PRO A 28 5.69 4.67 -8.40
N ALA A 29 6.69 4.03 -7.78
CA ALA A 29 6.67 2.58 -7.58
C ALA A 29 5.58 2.17 -6.57
N GLN A 30 5.42 2.89 -5.44
CA GLN A 30 4.35 2.60 -4.48
C GLN A 30 2.95 2.87 -5.04
N MET A 31 2.76 3.94 -5.81
CA MET A 31 1.46 4.25 -6.43
C MET A 31 1.08 3.24 -7.52
N GLY A 32 2.05 2.83 -8.35
CA GLY A 32 1.81 1.81 -9.37
C GLY A 32 1.59 0.43 -8.77
N ALA A 33 2.23 0.09 -7.65
CA ALA A 33 1.96 -1.15 -6.93
C ALA A 33 0.51 -1.28 -6.47
N ILE A 34 -0.07 -0.22 -5.91
CA ILE A 34 -1.50 -0.20 -5.51
C ILE A 34 -2.40 -0.37 -6.75
N ALA A 35 -2.10 0.34 -7.83
CA ALA A 35 -2.85 0.23 -9.08
C ALA A 35 -2.79 -1.19 -9.67
N LEU A 36 -1.62 -1.82 -9.68
CA LEU A 36 -1.42 -3.20 -10.13
C LEU A 36 -2.18 -4.18 -9.23
N ALA A 37 -2.14 -3.99 -7.91
CA ALA A 37 -2.89 -4.81 -6.97
C ALA A 37 -4.40 -4.71 -7.19
N ALA A 38 -4.92 -3.51 -7.41
CA ALA A 38 -6.33 -3.28 -7.73
C ALA A 38 -6.77 -3.90 -9.08
N LEU A 39 -5.83 -4.09 -10.01
CA LEU A 39 -6.05 -4.77 -11.30
C LEU A 39 -5.86 -6.29 -11.21
N GLY A 40 -5.43 -6.82 -10.05
CA GLY A 40 -5.14 -8.25 -9.87
C GLY A 40 -3.80 -8.71 -10.47
N GLU A 41 -2.95 -7.77 -10.91
CA GLU A 41 -1.63 -8.01 -11.50
C GLU A 41 -0.60 -8.36 -10.41
N ARG A 42 -0.80 -9.50 -9.74
CA ARG A 42 -0.14 -9.89 -8.48
C ARG A 42 1.39 -9.81 -8.55
N ASP A 43 1.99 -10.39 -9.57
CA ASP A 43 3.45 -10.52 -9.63
C ASP A 43 4.12 -9.17 -9.88
N ARG A 44 3.56 -8.37 -10.80
CA ARG A 44 4.01 -7.00 -11.06
C ARG A 44 3.85 -6.12 -9.83
N ALA A 45 2.71 -6.21 -9.14
CA ALA A 45 2.48 -5.46 -7.91
C ALA A 45 3.57 -5.77 -6.87
N LYS A 46 3.88 -7.06 -6.65
CA LYS A 46 4.94 -7.48 -5.71
C LYS A 46 6.32 -6.97 -6.11
N GLU A 47 6.66 -7.01 -7.39
CA GLU A 47 7.93 -6.45 -7.90
C GLU A 47 8.03 -4.96 -7.59
N TRP A 48 6.94 -4.20 -7.83
CA TRP A 48 6.91 -2.76 -7.60
C TRP A 48 6.93 -2.40 -6.11
N ILE A 49 6.27 -3.18 -5.26
CA ILE A 49 6.39 -3.05 -3.80
C ILE A 49 7.84 -3.27 -3.37
N ALA A 50 8.47 -4.36 -3.83
CA ALA A 50 9.85 -4.68 -3.48
C ALA A 50 10.81 -3.57 -3.93
N ARG A 51 10.59 -3.01 -5.12
CA ARG A 51 11.34 -1.85 -5.60
C ARG A 51 11.13 -0.62 -4.74
N ALA A 52 9.90 -0.27 -4.39
CA ALA A 52 9.60 0.91 -3.58
C ALA A 52 10.28 0.82 -2.20
N LEU A 53 10.15 -0.32 -1.52
CA LEU A 53 10.78 -0.58 -0.23
C LEU A 53 12.32 -0.65 -0.30
N ALA A 54 12.90 -1.00 -1.45
CA ALA A 54 14.34 -1.00 -1.64
C ALA A 54 14.90 0.42 -1.88
N ILE A 55 14.11 1.30 -2.50
CA ILE A 55 14.47 2.70 -2.74
C ILE A 55 14.41 3.50 -1.43
N ASP A 56 13.29 3.39 -0.70
CA ASP A 56 13.09 4.09 0.55
C ASP A 56 12.52 3.15 1.63
N PRO A 57 13.39 2.42 2.36
CA PRO A 57 12.95 1.45 3.37
C PRO A 57 12.35 2.11 4.63
N ASP A 58 12.72 3.36 4.90
CA ASP A 58 12.37 4.06 6.12
C ASP A 58 11.15 4.96 5.94
N ASP A 59 10.78 5.32 4.71
CA ASP A 59 9.59 6.13 4.43
C ASP A 59 8.27 5.45 4.84
N ASN A 60 7.51 6.17 5.65
CA ASN A 60 6.23 5.73 6.18
C ASN A 60 5.16 5.62 5.09
N ASN A 61 5.18 6.49 4.07
CA ASN A 61 4.20 6.43 3.00
C ASN A 61 4.41 5.16 2.16
N THR A 62 5.66 4.89 1.78
CA THR A 62 6.09 3.68 1.07
C THR A 62 5.68 2.43 1.82
N ARG A 63 5.93 2.39 3.14
CA ARG A 63 5.53 1.27 4.00
C ARG A 63 4.01 1.07 4.03
N TYR A 64 3.26 2.15 4.17
CA TYR A 64 1.79 2.10 4.23
C TYR A 64 1.19 1.64 2.90
N ASN A 65 1.62 2.23 1.79
CA ASN A 65 1.11 1.91 0.46
C ASN A 65 1.50 0.48 0.03
N ALA A 66 2.67 -0.01 0.45
CA ALA A 66 3.03 -1.42 0.33
C ALA A 66 2.06 -2.33 1.13
N ALA A 67 1.66 -1.93 2.33
CA ALA A 67 0.68 -2.68 3.11
C ALA A 67 -0.71 -2.70 2.44
N CYS A 68 -1.17 -1.57 1.91
CA CYS A 68 -2.41 -1.48 1.13
C CYS A 68 -2.37 -2.41 -0.09
N ALA A 69 -1.28 -2.38 -0.85
CA ALA A 69 -1.11 -3.26 -2.00
C ALA A 69 -1.10 -4.75 -1.59
N TYR A 70 -0.38 -5.13 -0.52
CA TYR A 70 -0.42 -6.50 -0.01
C TYR A 70 -1.81 -6.93 0.50
N SER A 71 -2.56 -6.03 1.14
CA SER A 71 -3.94 -6.27 1.57
C SER A 71 -4.84 -6.61 0.38
N LEU A 72 -4.80 -5.79 -0.68
CA LEU A 72 -5.55 -6.01 -1.92
C LEU A 72 -5.16 -7.33 -2.62
N LEU A 73 -3.90 -7.76 -2.50
CA LEU A 73 -3.41 -9.02 -3.05
C LEU A 73 -3.75 -10.25 -2.17
N GLY A 74 -4.31 -10.09 -0.98
CA GLY A 74 -4.53 -11.22 -0.07
C GLY A 74 -3.27 -11.68 0.68
N GLU A 75 -2.19 -10.90 0.66
CA GLU A 75 -0.95 -11.17 1.40
C GLU A 75 -1.04 -10.60 2.82
N PHE A 76 -2.04 -11.06 3.58
CA PHE A 76 -2.48 -10.42 4.82
C PHE A 76 -1.39 -10.33 5.90
N ASP A 77 -0.63 -11.40 6.12
CA ASP A 77 0.45 -11.39 7.11
C ASP A 77 1.52 -10.35 6.81
N ARG A 78 1.84 -10.15 5.51
CA ARG A 78 2.81 -9.14 5.07
C ARG A 78 2.27 -7.74 5.23
N ALA A 79 1.01 -7.51 4.87
CA ALA A 79 0.33 -6.23 5.07
C ALA A 79 0.35 -5.83 6.55
N ILE A 80 -0.04 -6.75 7.44
CA ILE A 80 -0.07 -6.49 8.88
C ILE A 80 1.32 -6.21 9.45
N ALA A 81 2.36 -6.96 9.04
CA ALA A 81 3.72 -6.74 9.52
C ALA A 81 4.24 -5.33 9.20
N LEU A 82 3.93 -4.81 8.00
CA LEU A 82 4.26 -3.44 7.61
C LEU A 82 3.49 -2.41 8.46
N LEU A 83 2.19 -2.65 8.69
CA LEU A 83 1.35 -1.77 9.49
C LEU A 83 1.78 -1.71 10.97
N GLU A 84 2.21 -2.83 11.55
CA GLU A 84 2.77 -2.87 12.91
C GLU A 84 3.98 -1.96 13.08
N THR A 85 4.83 -1.87 12.05
CA THR A 85 5.98 -0.96 12.06
C THR A 85 5.53 0.47 11.83
N TRP A 86 4.65 0.69 10.85
CA TRP A 86 4.15 2.01 10.49
C TRP A 86 3.44 2.72 11.65
N ILE A 87 2.59 2.02 12.40
CA ILE A 87 1.76 2.61 13.47
C ILE A 87 2.58 3.19 14.63
N GLN A 88 3.82 2.70 14.81
CA GLN A 88 4.75 3.19 15.83
C GLN A 88 5.45 4.48 15.41
N GLN A 89 5.44 4.81 14.11
CA GLN A 89 6.24 5.90 13.54
C GLN A 89 5.39 7.11 13.11
N VAL A 90 4.05 6.98 13.09
CA VAL A 90 3.15 8.03 12.58
C VAL A 90 2.32 8.72 13.68
N GLY A 91 1.92 9.95 13.38
CA GLY A 91 1.06 10.78 14.24
C GLY A 91 -0.42 10.40 14.21
N SER A 92 -1.23 11.11 15.01
CA SER A 92 -2.67 10.89 15.18
C SER A 92 -3.48 10.95 13.88
N ASP A 93 -3.13 11.87 12.98
CA ASP A 93 -3.91 12.10 11.75
C ASP A 93 -3.85 10.89 10.82
N ALA A 94 -2.65 10.33 10.65
CA ALA A 94 -2.43 9.12 9.89
C ALA A 94 -3.18 7.93 10.51
N LYS A 95 -3.16 7.82 11.84
CA LYS A 95 -3.91 6.77 12.56
C LYS A 95 -5.41 6.86 12.34
N GLN A 96 -5.96 8.06 12.23
CA GLN A 96 -7.39 8.26 11.93
C GLN A 96 -7.73 7.85 10.49
N TRP A 97 -6.83 8.13 9.52
CA TRP A 97 -6.98 7.67 8.14
C TRP A 97 -7.00 6.13 8.06
N PHE A 98 -6.03 5.48 8.71
CA PHE A 98 -5.88 4.02 8.74
C PHE A 98 -7.18 3.28 9.12
N LYS A 99 -7.98 3.81 10.07
CA LYS A 99 -9.25 3.18 10.49
C LYS A 99 -10.29 3.06 9.37
N ASN A 100 -10.21 3.93 8.36
CA ASN A 100 -11.26 4.13 7.36
C ASN A 100 -10.82 3.79 5.94
N ASP A 101 -9.55 3.47 5.72
CA ASP A 101 -9.02 3.15 4.41
C ASP A 101 -9.66 1.86 3.85
N ALA A 102 -10.18 1.96 2.63
CA ALA A 102 -10.87 0.87 1.96
C ALA A 102 -9.89 -0.18 1.39
N ASP A 103 -8.63 0.18 1.15
CA ASP A 103 -7.63 -0.78 0.71
C ASP A 103 -7.27 -1.79 1.82
N LEU A 104 -7.62 -1.47 3.07
CA LEU A 104 -7.45 -2.33 4.24
C LEU A 104 -8.70 -3.16 4.57
N ASP A 105 -9.81 -3.00 3.84
CA ASP A 105 -11.02 -3.80 4.01
C ASP A 105 -10.74 -5.33 4.05
N PRO A 106 -9.90 -5.89 3.17
CA PRO A 106 -9.58 -7.32 3.18
C PRO A 106 -8.93 -7.83 4.48
N ILE A 107 -8.28 -6.96 5.26
CA ILE A 107 -7.57 -7.35 6.49
C ILE A 107 -8.29 -6.95 7.77
N ARG A 108 -9.48 -6.33 7.70
CA ARG A 108 -10.22 -5.86 8.89
C ARG A 108 -10.59 -6.98 9.86
N GLU A 109 -10.85 -8.17 9.33
CA GLU A 109 -11.17 -9.37 10.14
C GLU A 109 -9.92 -10.10 10.66
N HIS A 110 -8.72 -9.65 10.27
CA HIS A 110 -7.48 -10.28 10.72
C HIS A 110 -7.25 -10.03 12.22
N PRO A 111 -6.97 -11.06 13.05
CA PRO A 111 -6.86 -10.90 14.50
C PRO A 111 -5.84 -9.83 14.94
N ARG A 112 -4.70 -9.74 14.23
CA ARG A 112 -3.68 -8.71 14.49
C ARG A 112 -4.14 -7.29 14.10
N TYR A 113 -5.04 -7.13 13.13
CA TYR A 113 -5.60 -5.82 12.79
C TYR A 113 -6.41 -5.23 13.95
N ALA A 114 -7.20 -6.08 14.63
CA ALA A 114 -7.93 -5.65 15.84
C ALA A 114 -6.99 -5.20 16.97
N THR A 115 -5.80 -5.78 17.07
CA THR A 115 -4.76 -5.30 18.01
C THR A 115 -4.23 -3.93 17.60
N LEU A 116 -4.01 -3.68 16.30
CA LEU A 116 -3.57 -2.38 15.80
C LEU A 116 -4.57 -1.27 16.11
N LEU A 117 -5.88 -1.52 15.94
CA LEU A 117 -6.93 -0.55 16.26
C LEU A 117 -6.87 -0.10 17.72
N LYS A 118 -6.60 -1.01 18.66
CA LYS A 118 -6.47 -0.70 20.09
C LYS A 118 -5.26 0.17 20.44
N LEU A 119 -4.24 0.22 19.56
CA LEU A 119 -3.05 1.06 19.77
C LEU A 119 -3.26 2.52 19.34
N ILE A 120 -4.41 2.81 18.73
CA ILE A 120 -4.72 4.11 18.12
C ILE A 120 -6.09 4.65 18.54
N ASP A 121 -6.76 3.97 19.45
CA ASP A 121 -7.89 4.48 20.23
C ASP A 121 -7.37 5.19 21.48
#